data_AF-A0A0D0D3U1-F1
#
_entry.id   AF-A0A0D0D3U1-F1
#
_cell.length_a   1.000
_cell.length_b   1.000
_cell.length_c   1.000
_cell.angle_alpha   90.00
_cell.angle_beta   90.00
_cell.angle_gamma   90.00
#
_symmetry.space_group_name_H-M   'P 1'
#
loop_
_entity.id
_entity.type
_entity.pdbx_description
1 polymer ?
#
loop_
_entity_poly.entity_id
_entity_poly.type
_entity_poly.pdbx_seq_one_letter_code
_entity_poly.pdbx_strand_id
1 'polypeptide(L)' 'MIIYLTHGSLPWIDTNITSNSDILQSKESISVAQLCDTLPSPFTTFLSYVRDLSFTQKPDYNYVLNLF' A
#
# COMPACT_ATOMS: atom_id res chain seq x y z
N MET A 1 6.40 -3.41 -0.58
CA MET A 1 7.86 -3.22 -0.74
C MET A 1 8.21 -1.76 -0.96
N ILE A 2 7.64 -1.09 -1.97
CA ILE A 2 7.93 0.33 -2.26
C ILE A 2 7.71 1.24 -1.03
N ILE A 3 6.55 1.14 -0.38
CA ILE A 3 6.25 1.91 0.85
C ILE A 3 7.18 1.56 2.02
N TYR A 4 7.61 0.31 2.12
CA TYR A 4 8.57 -0.09 3.14
C TYR A 4 9.94 0.56 2.89
N LEU A 5 10.38 0.64 1.64
CA LEU A 5 11.65 1.27 1.29
C LEU A 5 11.62 2.79 1.54
N THR A 6 10.46 3.44 1.37
CA THR A 6 10.34 4.89 1.61
C THR A 6 10.27 5.25 3.09
N HIS A 7 9.63 4.41 3.92
CA HIS A 7 9.48 4.67 5.36
C HIS A 7 10.50 3.94 6.24
N GLY A 8 11.25 2.97 5.71
CA GLY A 8 12.17 2.11 6.44
C GLY A 8 11.50 1.10 7.38
N SER A 9 10.20 1.26 7.64
CA SER A 9 9.37 0.40 8.49
C SER A 9 7.93 0.42 7.98
N LEU A 10 7.15 -0.58 8.36
CA LEU A 10 5.70 -0.62 8.07
C LEU A 10 4.93 -0.63 9.39
N PRO A 11 3.82 0.11 9.49
CA PRO A 11 3.05 0.24 10.72
C PRO A 11 2.42 -1.08 11.20
N TRP A 12 2.24 -2.06 10.30
CA TRP A 12 1.76 -3.42 10.62
C TRP A 12 2.89 -4.45 10.81
N ILE A 13 4.14 -4.02 10.90
CA ILE A 13 5.29 -4.86 11.23
C ILE A 13 5.89 -4.30 12.52
N ASP A 14 5.16 -4.46 13.61
CA ASP A 14 5.63 -4.12 14.96
C ASP A 14 5.91 -5.42 15.74
N THR A 15 6.86 -5.32 16.66
CA THR A 15 7.32 -6.35 17.60
C THR A 15 6.21 -6.92 18.51
N ASN A 16 5.09 -6.22 18.64
CA ASN A 16 3.94 -6.63 19.44
C ASN A 16 2.93 -7.52 18.67
N ILE A 17 3.12 -7.71 17.36
CA ILE A 17 2.21 -8.51 16.55
C ILE A 17 2.56 -9.99 16.68
N THR A 18 1.65 -10.74 17.30
CA THR A 18 1.85 -12.16 17.64
C THR A 18 1.11 -13.09 16.68
N SER A 19 0.10 -12.61 15.95
CA SER A 19 -0.71 -13.39 15.02
C SER A 19 -0.85 -12.74 13.64
N ASN A 20 -0.99 -13.58 12.61
CA ASN A 20 -1.30 -13.16 11.24
C ASN A 20 -2.62 -12.39 11.13
N SER A 21 -3.58 -12.64 12.03
CA SER A 21 -4.84 -11.90 12.13
C SER A 21 -4.62 -10.42 12.41
N ASP A 22 -3.66 -10.10 13.28
CA ASP A 22 -3.43 -8.73 13.76
C ASP A 22 -2.75 -7.90 12.66
N ILE A 23 -1.88 -8.55 11.86
CA ILE A 23 -1.30 -7.96 10.65
C ILE A 23 -2.40 -7.63 9.65
N LEU A 24 -3.36 -8.56 9.45
CA LEU A 24 -4.44 -8.38 8.49
C LEU A 24 -5.36 -7.23 8.90
N GLN A 25 -5.78 -7.19 10.16
CA GLN A 25 -6.59 -6.11 10.71
C GLN A 25 -5.88 -4.75 10.64
N SER A 26 -4.57 -4.71 10.93
CA SER A 26 -3.78 -3.48 10.82
C SER A 26 -3.63 -2.99 9.38
N LYS A 27 -3.55 -3.90 8.40
CA LYS A 27 -3.53 -3.54 6.98
C LYS A 27 -4.88 -3.02 6.47
N GLU A 28 -5.98 -3.53 7.02
CA GLU A 28 -7.33 -3.08 6.67
C GLU A 28 -7.66 -1.73 7.29
N SER A 29 -7.25 -1.49 8.55
CA SER A 29 -7.54 -0.25 9.26
C SER A 29 -6.80 0.97 8.71
N ILE A 30 -5.63 0.77 8.12
CA ILE A 30 -4.81 1.86 7.58
C ILE A 30 -5.26 2.20 6.15
N SER A 31 -5.71 3.44 5.97
CA SER A 31 -6.08 3.96 4.65
C SER A 31 -4.84 4.24 3.80
N VAL A 32 -5.00 4.19 2.47
CA VAL A 32 -3.92 4.53 1.52
C VAL A 32 -3.46 5.98 1.70
N ALA A 33 -4.39 6.90 1.98
CA ALA A 33 -4.09 8.30 2.24
C ALA A 33 -3.20 8.48 3.47
N GLN A 34 -3.50 7.80 4.59
CA GLN A 34 -2.66 7.85 5.79
C GLN A 34 -1.30 7.20 5.57
N LEU A 35 -1.24 6.13 4.78
CA LEU A 35 0.02 5.43 4.48
C LEU A 35 0.96 6.27 3.61
N CYS A 36 0.41 7.13 2.74
CA CYS A 36 1.16 7.92 1.78
C CYS A 36 1.20 9.43 2.10
N ASP A 37 0.82 9.86 3.30
CA ASP A 37 0.71 11.28 3.66
C ASP A 37 2.02 12.07 3.46
N THR A 38 3.16 11.41 3.65
CA THR A 38 4.50 11.99 3.45
C THR A 38 5.12 11.64 2.09
N LEU A 39 4.38 10.97 1.21
CA LEU A 39 4.86 10.51 -0.09
C LEU A 39 4.29 11.34 -1.24
N PRO A 40 5.01 11.44 -2.37
CA PRO A 40 4.48 12.07 -3.58
C PRO A 40 3.14 11.48 -4.04
N SER A 41 2.28 12.31 -4.65
CA SER A 41 0.93 11.91 -5.11
C SER A 41 0.89 10.66 -6.02
N PRO A 42 1.92 10.37 -6.86
CA PRO A 42 2.01 9.11 -7.60
C PRO A 42 1.87 7.85 -6.75
N PHE A 43 2.43 7.81 -5.54
CA PHE A 43 2.38 6.61 -4.68
C PHE A 43 0.97 6.36 -4.15
N THR A 44 0.27 7.42 -3.75
CA THR A 44 -1.14 7.34 -3.34
C THR A 44 -2.01 6.86 -4.49
N THR A 45 -1.83 7.43 -5.69
CA THR A 45 -2.60 7.08 -6.87
C THR A 45 -2.34 5.64 -7.32
N PHE A 46 -1.08 5.20 -7.28
CA PHE A 46 -0.70 3.82 -7.58
C PHE A 46 -1.35 2.82 -6.62
N LEU A 47 -1.28 3.07 -5.31
CA LEU A 47 -1.84 2.14 -4.31
C LEU A 47 -3.36 2.08 -4.38
N SER A 48 -4.03 3.20 -4.60
CA SER A 48 -5.48 3.21 -4.83
C SER A 48 -5.84 2.41 -6.06
N TYR A 49 -5.12 2.62 -7.18
CA TYR A 49 -5.31 1.85 -8.41
C TYR A 49 -5.16 0.34 -8.17
N VAL A 50 -4.10 -0.08 -7.47
CA VAL A 50 -3.87 -1.51 -7.19
C VAL A 50 -4.92 -2.11 -6.26
N ARG A 51 -5.46 -1.33 -5.31
CA ARG A 51 -6.51 -1.77 -4.37
C ARG A 51 -7.88 -1.92 -5.05
N ASP A 52 -8.13 -1.15 -6.10
CA ASP A 52 -9.39 -1.14 -6.85
C ASP A 52 -9.42 -2.16 -8.01
N LEU A 53 -8.30 -2.82 -8.31
CA LEU A 53 -8.25 -3.85 -9.34
C LEU A 53 -9.15 -5.04 -8.98
N SER A 54 -9.99 -5.45 -9.94
CA SER A 54 -10.78 -6.68 -9.78
C SER A 54 -9.87 -7.92 -9.84
N PHE A 55 -10.30 -9.02 -9.21
CA PHE A 55 -9.53 -10.27 -9.15
C PHE A 55 -9.09 -10.81 -10.52
N THR A 56 -9.92 -10.67 -11.54
CA THR A 56 -9.63 -11.12 -12.92
C THR A 56 -9.11 -10.02 -13.83
N GLN A 57 -9.01 -8.78 -13.34
CA GLN A 57 -8.63 -7.64 -14.15
C GLN A 57 -7.13 -7.64 -14.41
N LYS A 58 -6.76 -7.53 -15.69
CA LYS A 58 -5.37 -7.32 -16.08
C LYS A 58 -4.96 -5.90 -15.69
N PRO A 59 -3.88 -5.71 -14.90
CA PRO A 59 -3.35 -4.37 -14.61
C PRO A 59 -2.88 -3.67 -15.88
N ASP A 60 -3.13 -2.37 -15.97
CA ASP A 60 -2.60 -1.49 -16.99
C ASP A 60 -1.21 -1.01 -16.55
N TYR A 61 -0.19 -1.74 -17.02
CA TYR A 61 1.20 -1.42 -16.71
C TYR A 61 1.65 -0.10 -17.34
N ASN A 62 1.06 0.33 -18.48
CA ASN A 62 1.42 1.60 -19.10
C ASN A 62 0.91 2.77 -18.25
N TYR A 63 -0.30 2.64 -17.69
CA TYR A 63 -0.83 3.61 -16.73
C TYR A 63 0.09 3.75 -15.51
N VAL A 64 0.52 2.62 -14.93
CA VAL A 64 1.44 2.63 -13.77
C VAL A 64 2.78 3.27 -14.13
N LEU A 65 3.34 2.97 -15.31
CA LEU A 65 4.62 3.55 -15.75
C LEU A 65 4.53 5.07 -15.98
N ASN A 66 3.42 5.56 -16.54
CA ASN A 66 3.23 7.00 -16.78
C ASN A 66 2.99 7.81 -15.51
N LEU A 67 2.79 7.15 -14.37
CA LEU A 67 2.54 7.79 -13.09
C LEU A 67 3.84 8.20 -12.37
N PHE A 68 4.97 7.58 -12.73
CA PHE A 68 6.29 7.76 -12.13
C PHE A 68 7.28 8.38 -13.13
#